data_AF-A0A7Z2PNI8-F1
#
_entry.id   AF-A0A7Z2PNI8-F1
#
_cell.length_a   1.000
_cell.length_b   1.000
_cell.length_c   1.000
_cell.angle_alpha   90.00
_cell.angle_beta   90.00
_cell.angle_gamma   90.00
#
_symmetry.space_group_name_H-M   'P 1'
#
loop_
_entity.id
_entity.type
_entity.pdbx_description
1 polymer ?
#
loop_
_entity_poly.entity_id
_entity_poly.type
_entity_poly.pdbx_seq_one_letter_code
_entity_poly.pdbx_strand_id
1 'polypeptide(L)' 'MSKQAMREEAERLIRETMAKKAIVVKQGNTRIEAVCGKCGAPNRVQAEKGETRVKYTCKQCGDKQVTL' A
#
# COMPACT_ATOMS: atom_id res chain seq x y z
N MET A 1 6.02 6.17 -43.99
CA MET A 1 6.43 6.50 -42.60
C MET A 1 7.87 6.07 -42.40
N SER A 2 8.79 7.00 -42.15
CA SER A 2 10.19 6.63 -41.87
C SER A 2 10.29 6.00 -40.48
N LYS A 3 11.28 5.12 -40.26
CA LYS A 3 11.52 4.51 -38.93
C LYS A 3 11.84 5.56 -37.86
N GLN A 4 12.40 6.71 -38.26
CA GLN A 4 12.63 7.85 -37.38
C GLN A 4 11.32 8.50 -36.93
N ALA A 5 10.40 8.78 -37.86
CA ALA A 5 9.11 9.36 -37.51
C ALA A 5 8.32 8.48 -36.51
N MET A 6 8.40 7.15 -36.65
CA MET A 6 7.76 6.24 -35.70
C MET A 6 8.41 6.25 -34.30
N ARG A 7 9.72 6.48 -34.21
CA ARG A 7 10.42 6.59 -32.92
C ARG A 7 10.07 7.89 -32.21
N GLU A 8 10.01 8.99 -32.95
CA GLU A 8 9.62 10.31 -32.42
C GLU A 8 8.16 10.32 -31.96
N GLU A 9 7.25 9.69 -32.71
CA GLU A 9 5.86 9.55 -32.25
C GLU A 9 5.74 8.64 -31.02
N ALA A 10 6.51 7.55 -30.95
CA ALA A 10 6.51 6.66 -29.79
C ALA A 10 6.99 7.37 -28.51
N GLU A 11 8.07 8.16 -28.61
CA GLU A 11 8.56 8.96 -27.48
C GLU A 11 7.57 10.04 -27.05
N ARG A 12 6.86 10.67 -28.00
CA ARG A 12 5.80 11.65 -27.71
C ARG A 12 4.65 10.97 -26.94
N LEU A 13 4.20 9.80 -27.39
CA LEU A 13 3.15 9.02 -26.75
C LEU A 13 3.52 8.60 -25.32
N ILE A 14 4.77 8.19 -25.10
CA ILE A 14 5.28 7.83 -23.75
C ILE A 14 5.29 9.06 -22.83
N ARG A 15 5.76 10.21 -23.31
CA ARG A 15 5.76 11.45 -22.52
C ARG A 15 4.35 11.91 -22.16
N GLU A 16 3.41 11.86 -23.10
CA GLU A 16 2.02 12.23 -22.82
C GLU A 16 1.33 11.29 -21.83
N THR A 17 1.56 9.98 -21.93
CA THR A 17 0.95 8.99 -21.01
C THR A 17 1.50 9.14 -19.59
N MET A 18 2.81 9.40 -19.45
CA MET A 18 3.43 9.72 -18.15
C MET A 18 2.91 11.05 -17.58
N ALA A 19 2.76 12.08 -18.42
CA ALA A 19 2.24 13.39 -18.00
C ALA A 19 0.76 13.35 -17.58
N LYS A 20 -0.06 12.56 -18.28
CA LYS A 20 -1.48 12.37 -17.96
C LYS A 20 -1.70 11.61 -16.64
N LYS A 21 -0.64 11.08 -16.01
CA LYS A 21 -0.68 10.37 -14.71
C LYS A 21 -1.87 9.42 -14.61
N ALA A 22 -2.21 8.74 -15.70
CA ALA A 22 -3.33 7.79 -15.77
C ALA A 22 -3.09 6.54 -14.90
N ILE A 23 -1.93 6.46 -14.23
CA ILE A 23 -1.64 5.48 -13.20
C ILE A 23 -2.48 5.83 -11.96
N VAL A 24 -3.63 5.20 -11.83
CA VAL A 24 -4.43 5.23 -10.60
C VAL A 24 -3.65 4.45 -9.53
N VAL A 25 -2.89 5.15 -8.70
CA VAL A 25 -2.25 4.55 -7.52
C VAL A 25 -3.31 4.35 -6.45
N LYS A 26 -3.96 3.18 -6.46
CA LYS A 26 -4.85 2.76 -5.36
C LYS A 26 -4.00 2.41 -4.15
N GLN A 27 -4.01 3.27 -3.13
CA GLN A 27 -3.33 3.00 -1.88
C GLN A 27 -4.18 2.00 -1.09
N GLY A 28 -3.68 0.77 -0.97
CA GLY A 28 -4.32 -0.30 -0.21
C GLY A 28 -4.17 -0.14 1.30
N ASN A 29 -4.78 -1.08 2.03
CA ASN A 29 -4.64 -1.17 3.48
C ASN A 29 -3.18 -1.33 3.89
N THR A 30 -2.78 -0.65 4.95
CA THR A 30 -1.44 -0.81 5.53
C THR A 30 -1.42 -2.00 6.48
N ARG A 31 -0.22 -2.54 6.75
CA ARG A 31 -0.04 -3.62 7.71
C ARG A 31 0.81 -3.12 8.87
N ILE A 32 0.24 -3.21 10.07
CA ILE A 32 0.89 -2.85 11.33
C ILE A 32 1.38 -4.14 11.99
N GLU A 33 2.66 -4.18 12.36
CA GLU A 33 3.22 -5.24 13.20
C GLU A 33 3.13 -4.79 14.65
N ALA A 34 2.21 -5.40 15.41
CA ALA A 34 1.93 -5.06 16.79
C ALA A 34 2.31 -6.21 17.72
N VAL A 35 3.07 -5.92 18.78
CA VAL A 35 3.39 -6.89 19.82
C VAL A 35 2.25 -6.92 20.83
N CYS A 36 1.78 -8.12 21.17
CA CYS A 36 0.75 -8.31 22.19
C CYS A 36 1.29 -7.94 23.57
N GLY A 37 0.63 -7.02 24.29
CA GLY A 37 1.02 -6.61 25.64
C GLY A 37 0.84 -7.69 26.71
N LYS A 38 0.08 -8.76 26.42
CA LYS A 38 -0.19 -9.86 27.36
C LYS A 38 0.76 -11.04 27.21
N CYS A 39 0.95 -11.53 25.98
CA CYS A 39 1.76 -12.73 25.71
C CYS A 39 3.05 -12.46 24.91
N GLY A 40 3.32 -11.22 24.53
CA GLY A 40 4.54 -10.85 23.78
C GLY A 40 4.55 -11.31 22.32
N ALA A 41 3.48 -11.95 21.83
CA ALA A 41 3.42 -12.47 20.47
C ALA A 41 3.34 -11.35 19.41
N PRO A 42 4.03 -11.48 18.27
CA PRO A 42 3.86 -10.57 17.15
C PRO A 42 2.53 -10.81 16.43
N ASN A 43 1.76 -9.75 16.22
CA ASN A 43 0.49 -9.75 15.48
C ASN A 43 0.61 -8.88 14.23
N ARG A 44 0.06 -9.39 13.13
CA ARG A 44 -0.01 -8.69 11.84
C ARG A 44 -1.43 -8.18 11.67
N VAL A 45 -1.64 -6.89 11.82
CA VAL A 45 -2.94 -6.21 11.76
C VAL A 45 -3.05 -5.47 10.44
N GLN A 46 -4.13 -5.67 9.70
CA GLN A 46 -4.44 -4.83 8.54
C GLN A 46 -5.20 -3.60 9.04
N ALA A 47 -4.78 -2.43 8.57
CA ALA A 47 -5.31 -1.14 8.97
C ALA A 47 -5.66 -0.33 7.73
N GLU A 48 -6.72 0.49 7.82
CA GLU A 48 -6.99 1.44 6.75
C GLU A 48 -5.91 2.52 6.68
N LYS A 49 -5.82 3.19 5.55
CA LYS A 49 -4.82 4.23 5.34
C LYS A 49 -5.01 5.36 6.36
N GLY A 50 -3.95 5.65 7.11
CA GLY A 50 -3.92 6.73 8.09
C GLY A 50 -4.39 6.34 9.49
N GLU A 51 -4.84 5.09 9.68
CA GLU A 51 -5.22 4.58 10.99
C GLU A 51 -3.98 4.04 11.71
N THR A 52 -3.63 4.65 12.84
CA THR A 52 -2.51 4.20 13.69
C THR A 52 -2.97 3.33 14.86
N ARG A 53 -4.23 3.48 15.29
CA ARG A 53 -4.82 2.80 16.46
C ARG A 53 -5.96 1.88 16.06
N VAL A 54 -5.61 0.67 15.62
CA VAL A 54 -6.56 -0.37 15.20
C VAL A 54 -6.80 -1.35 16.33
N LYS A 55 -8.08 -1.67 16.59
CA LYS A 55 -8.45 -2.76 17.50
C LYS A 55 -8.15 -4.11 16.86
N TYR A 56 -7.39 -4.95 17.55
CA TYR A 56 -7.08 -6.30 17.09
C TYR A 56 -7.20 -7.31 18.23
N THR A 57 -7.51 -8.55 17.85
CA THR A 57 -7.47 -9.69 18.78
C THR A 57 -6.15 -10.42 18.59
N CYS A 58 -5.40 -10.64 19.66
CA CYS A 58 -4.15 -11.39 19.60
C CYS A 58 -4.44 -12.84 19.14
N LYS A 59 -3.76 -13.28 18.09
CA LYS A 59 -3.96 -14.62 17.53
C LYS A 59 -3.49 -15.75 18.45
N GLN A 60 -2.61 -15.46 19.40
CA GLN A 60 -2.07 -16.48 20.31
C GLN A 60 -2.85 -16.57 21.61
N CYS A 61 -3.18 -15.45 22.27
CA CYS A 61 -3.82 -15.47 23.58
C CYS A 61 -5.28 -14.98 23.59
N GLY A 62 -5.82 -14.57 22.44
CA GLY A 62 -7.23 -14.15 22.29
C GLY A 62 -7.57 -12.79 22.91
N ASP A 63 -6.56 -12.05 23.39
CA ASP A 63 -6.78 -10.78 24.08
C ASP A 63 -7.07 -9.64 23.10
N LYS A 64 -8.01 -8.75 23.45
CA LYS A 64 -8.41 -7.62 22.60
C LYS A 64 -7.59 -6.39 22.96
N GLN A 65 -6.83 -5.89 22.00
CA GLN A 65 -5.88 -4.79 22.20
C GLN A 65 -6.02 -3.75 21.09
N VAL A 66 -5.34 -2.63 21.28
CA VAL A 66 -5.23 -1.55 20.28
C VAL A 66 -3.76 -1.41 19.90
N THR A 67 -3.47 -1.20 18.62
CA THR A 67 -2.11 -0.88 18.17
C THR A 67 -1.65 0.47 18.74
N LEU A 68 -0.34 0.64 18.91
CA LEU A 68 0.30 1.84 19.46
C LEU A 68 0.29 3.01 18.48
#